data_AF-A0A1V9UG21-F1
#
_entry.id   AF-A0A1V9UG21-F1
#
_cell.length_a   1.000
_cell.length_b   1.000
_cell.length_c   1.000
_cell.angle_alpha   90.00
_cell.angle_beta   90.00
_cell.angle_gamma   90.00
#
_symmetry.space_group_name_H-M   'P 1'
#
loop_
_entity.id
_entity.type
_entity.pdbx_description
1 polymer ?
#
loop_
_entity_poly.entity_id
_entity_poly.type
_entity_poly.pdbx_seq_one_letter_code
_entity_poly.pdbx_strand_id
1 'polypeptide(L)'
;MARMFEGHILEPAVVKYAPGLDGMFPPYFLTHGDRRLLSSIYEFANGQGADLGYVDDLASGIAHYRRTDNGQEMLPQRPMTRFDMEGHEVMYTFNEKSAETAQRILSGEGIKSTRIDQGFLRFNLDPAYSPMSTLNFDFLEQIVNKFSAVGSTVADFGARFTHFQQGQKNYVKNVSKEVYDIPGLRRGRDGAEPNHDQRAKKAGSAAGANAPQDLATTLRQIIQKYLQKSGLPTLFETLMRFRR
;
A
#
# COMPACT_ATOMS: atom_id res chain seq x y z
N MET A 1 4.47 -19.55 -18.29
CA MET A 1 5.68 -19.26 -17.49
C MET A 1 6.58 -18.13 -18.03
N ALA A 2 6.72 -17.93 -19.36
CA ALA A 2 7.77 -17.07 -19.94
C ALA A 2 7.65 -15.53 -19.75
N ARG A 3 6.45 -14.97 -19.52
CA ARG A 3 6.26 -13.50 -19.56
C ARG A 3 6.70 -12.77 -18.28
N MET A 4 6.64 -13.44 -17.13
CA MET A 4 6.96 -12.83 -15.83
C MET A 4 8.47 -12.75 -15.53
N PHE A 5 9.25 -13.63 -16.15
CA PHE A 5 10.70 -13.72 -16.01
C PHE A 5 11.37 -13.55 -17.38
N GLU A 6 10.83 -12.66 -18.20
CA GLU A 6 11.33 -12.44 -19.56
C GLU A 6 12.84 -12.16 -19.54
N GLY A 7 13.59 -12.91 -20.36
CA GLY A 7 15.06 -12.90 -20.38
C GLY A 7 15.74 -13.95 -19.48
N HIS A 8 15.01 -14.67 -18.62
CA HIS A 8 15.56 -15.77 -17.84
C HIS A 8 15.41 -17.12 -18.57
N ILE A 9 16.52 -17.86 -18.68
CA ILE A 9 16.57 -19.21 -19.29
C ILE A 9 15.95 -20.26 -18.36
N LEU A 10 16.00 -20.03 -17.04
CA LEU A 10 15.46 -20.89 -16.00
C LEU A 10 14.61 -20.05 -15.03
N GLU A 11 13.57 -20.66 -14.47
CA GLU A 11 12.78 -20.02 -13.42
C GLU A 11 13.69 -19.67 -12.23
N PRO A 12 13.76 -18.39 -11.82
CA PRO A 12 14.67 -17.95 -10.77
C PRO A 12 14.28 -18.52 -9.41
N ALA A 13 15.22 -18.60 -8.47
CA ALA A 13 14.92 -19.02 -7.10
C ALA A 13 13.88 -18.09 -6.45
N VAL A 14 13.06 -18.64 -5.54
CA VAL A 14 12.15 -17.84 -4.71
C VAL A 14 12.95 -17.17 -3.61
N VAL A 15 12.76 -15.86 -3.46
CA VAL A 15 13.37 -15.05 -2.42
C VAL A 15 12.36 -14.82 -1.30
N LYS A 16 12.79 -15.04 -0.06
CA LYS A 16 11.98 -14.68 1.11
C LYS A 16 12.21 -13.21 1.45
N TYR A 17 11.21 -12.57 2.04
CA TYR A 17 11.40 -11.25 2.62
C TYR A 17 12.59 -11.26 3.60
N ALA A 18 13.41 -10.22 3.51
CA ALA A 18 14.40 -9.83 4.51
C ALA A 18 14.64 -8.31 4.41
N PRO A 19 14.92 -7.62 5.54
CA PRO A 19 15.28 -6.21 5.52
C PRO A 19 16.47 -5.93 4.58
N GLY A 20 16.39 -4.84 3.81
CA GLY A 20 17.45 -4.42 2.90
C GLY A 20 17.41 -5.03 1.50
N LEU A 21 16.36 -5.79 1.16
CA LEU A 21 16.15 -6.35 -0.19
C LEU A 21 15.21 -5.51 -1.08
N ASP A 22 14.95 -4.25 -0.71
CA ASP A 22 13.98 -3.39 -1.40
C ASP A 22 14.29 -3.14 -2.89
N GLY A 23 15.58 -3.19 -3.24
CA GLY A 23 16.07 -3.03 -4.62
C GLY A 23 16.01 -4.30 -5.48
N MET A 24 15.65 -5.46 -4.91
CA MET A 24 15.55 -6.69 -5.70
C MET A 24 14.33 -6.69 -6.62
N PHE A 25 14.47 -7.38 -7.76
CA PHE A 25 13.41 -7.49 -8.74
C PHE A 25 12.17 -8.16 -8.11
N PRO A 26 11.01 -7.46 -8.03
CA PRO A 26 9.87 -7.93 -7.24
C PRO A 26 9.37 -9.34 -7.58
N PRO A 27 9.31 -9.78 -8.84
CA PRO A 27 8.87 -11.14 -9.18
C PRO A 27 9.65 -12.27 -8.51
N TYR A 28 10.87 -12.03 -8.02
CA TYR A 28 11.61 -13.04 -7.27
C TYR A 28 10.97 -13.40 -5.92
N PHE A 29 10.17 -12.52 -5.34
CA PHE A 29 9.44 -12.76 -4.09
C PHE A 29 8.16 -13.58 -4.27
N LEU A 30 7.75 -13.84 -5.52
CA LEU A 30 6.60 -14.71 -5.79
C LEU A 30 6.93 -16.14 -5.35
N THR A 31 6.09 -16.70 -4.49
CA THR A 31 6.25 -18.09 -4.05
C THR A 31 5.98 -19.05 -5.20
N HIS A 32 6.43 -20.30 -5.09
CA HIS A 32 6.07 -21.33 -6.07
C HIS A 32 4.54 -21.52 -6.20
N GLY A 33 3.79 -21.29 -5.12
CA GLY A 33 2.32 -21.30 -5.15
C GLY A 33 1.77 -20.17 -6.01
N ASP A 34 2.27 -18.94 -5.81
CA ASP A 34 1.87 -17.76 -6.58
C ASP A 34 2.18 -17.95 -8.08
N ARG A 35 3.38 -18.45 -8.41
CA ARG A 35 3.80 -18.68 -9.80
C ARG A 35 2.95 -19.72 -10.51
N ARG A 36 2.61 -20.83 -9.84
CA ARG A 36 1.67 -21.84 -10.39
C ARG A 36 0.28 -21.27 -10.61
N LEU A 37 -0.24 -20.49 -9.65
CA LEU A 37 -1.53 -19.82 -9.79
C LEU A 37 -1.52 -18.85 -10.98
N LEU A 38 -0.49 -18.00 -11.07
CA LEU A 38 -0.35 -17.02 -12.14
C LEU A 38 -0.21 -17.71 -13.51
N SER A 39 0.48 -18.84 -13.61
CA SER A 39 0.48 -19.64 -14.86
C SER A 39 -0.93 -20.04 -15.28
N SER A 40 -1.75 -20.55 -14.35
CA SER A 40 -3.15 -20.88 -14.65
C SER A 40 -3.98 -19.64 -15.03
N ILE A 41 -3.71 -18.48 -14.42
CA ILE A 41 -4.39 -17.22 -14.75
C ILE A 41 -3.99 -16.74 -16.15
N TYR A 42 -2.71 -16.82 -16.52
CA TYR A 42 -2.26 -16.50 -17.88
C TYR A 42 -2.93 -17.40 -18.92
N GLU A 43 -2.96 -18.71 -18.68
CA GLU A 43 -3.63 -19.67 -19.58
C GLU A 43 -5.12 -19.34 -19.74
N PHE A 44 -5.81 -19.05 -18.64
CA PHE A 44 -7.21 -18.65 -18.66
C PHE A 44 -7.42 -17.33 -19.41
N ALA A 45 -6.69 -16.27 -19.05
CA ALA A 45 -6.83 -14.95 -19.67
C ALA A 45 -6.54 -15.00 -21.17
N ASN A 46 -5.46 -15.68 -21.57
CA ASN A 46 -5.11 -15.89 -22.97
C ASN A 46 -6.20 -16.66 -23.72
N GLY A 47 -6.71 -17.75 -23.13
CA GLY A 47 -7.78 -18.56 -23.71
C GLY A 47 -9.11 -17.82 -23.86
N GLN A 48 -9.35 -16.78 -23.06
CA GLN A 48 -10.52 -15.90 -23.18
C GLN A 48 -10.27 -14.68 -24.07
N GLY A 49 -9.04 -14.45 -24.55
CA GLY A 49 -8.69 -13.27 -25.35
C GLY A 49 -8.57 -11.97 -24.56
N ALA A 50 -8.33 -12.05 -23.25
CA ALA A 50 -8.01 -10.89 -22.43
C ALA A 50 -6.54 -10.48 -22.60
N ASP A 51 -6.26 -9.18 -22.48
CA ASP A 51 -4.92 -8.63 -22.46
C ASP A 51 -4.14 -9.15 -21.23
N LEU A 52 -2.99 -9.75 -21.48
CA LEU A 52 -2.14 -10.33 -20.43
C LEU A 52 -1.51 -9.27 -19.52
N GLY A 53 -1.53 -7.99 -19.92
CA GLY A 53 -1.12 -6.88 -19.05
C GLY A 53 -1.88 -6.83 -17.72
N TYR A 54 -3.15 -7.26 -17.69
CA TYR A 54 -3.91 -7.39 -16.44
C TYR A 54 -3.31 -8.46 -15.51
N VAL A 55 -2.78 -9.54 -16.07
CA VAL A 55 -2.13 -10.60 -15.30
C VAL A 55 -0.73 -10.17 -14.85
N ASP A 56 -0.01 -9.39 -15.65
CA ASP A 56 1.28 -8.80 -15.28
C ASP A 56 1.15 -7.83 -14.09
N ASP A 57 0.10 -7.02 -14.07
CA ASP A 57 -0.19 -6.09 -12.98
C ASP A 57 -0.62 -6.84 -11.70
N LEU A 58 -1.46 -7.88 -11.83
CA LEU A 58 -1.79 -8.76 -10.71
C LEU A 58 -0.55 -9.45 -10.12
N ALA A 59 0.33 -9.97 -10.99
CA ALA A 59 1.61 -10.54 -10.61
C ALA A 59 2.48 -9.55 -9.83
N SER A 60 2.56 -8.31 -10.32
CA SER A 60 3.31 -7.23 -9.67
C SER A 60 2.74 -6.89 -8.29
N GLY A 61 1.41 -6.86 -8.14
CA GLY A 61 0.75 -6.68 -6.85
C GLY A 61 1.07 -7.78 -5.86
N ILE A 62 0.99 -9.06 -6.29
CA ILE A 62 1.32 -10.20 -5.41
C ILE A 62 2.80 -10.14 -5.00
N ALA A 63 3.68 -9.87 -5.95
CA ALA A 63 5.11 -9.72 -5.70
C ALA A 63 5.40 -8.61 -4.67
N HIS A 64 4.76 -7.46 -4.82
CA HIS A 64 4.88 -6.34 -3.88
C HIS A 64 4.43 -6.75 -2.46
N TYR A 65 3.28 -7.41 -2.34
CA TYR A 65 2.79 -7.93 -1.06
C TYR A 65 3.76 -8.92 -0.40
N ARG A 66 4.32 -9.86 -1.17
CA ARG A 66 5.32 -10.81 -0.64
C ARG A 66 6.60 -10.09 -0.20
N ARG A 67 7.03 -9.08 -0.95
CA ARG A 67 8.23 -8.28 -0.66
C ARG A 67 8.10 -7.46 0.62
N THR A 68 6.88 -7.13 1.05
CA THR A 68 6.63 -6.36 2.28
C THR A 68 6.24 -7.23 3.47
N ASP A 69 6.82 -8.43 3.53
CA ASP A 69 6.48 -9.48 4.50
C ASP A 69 4.98 -9.79 4.55
N ASN A 70 4.38 -10.08 3.39
CA ASN A 70 2.93 -10.27 3.29
C ASN A 70 2.15 -9.05 3.83
N GLY A 71 2.64 -7.85 3.50
CA GLY A 71 2.08 -6.58 3.94
C GLY A 71 2.37 -6.17 5.39
N GLN A 72 3.04 -6.98 6.21
CA GLN A 72 3.30 -6.65 7.63
C GLN A 72 4.23 -5.45 7.82
N GLU A 73 5.13 -5.20 6.87
CA GLU A 73 6.05 -4.05 6.90
C GLU A 73 5.37 -2.73 6.48
N MET A 74 4.16 -2.81 5.94
CA MET A 74 3.43 -1.63 5.49
C MET A 74 2.59 -1.07 6.63
N LEU A 75 2.87 0.18 6.99
CA LEU A 75 2.06 0.90 7.95
C LEU A 75 0.77 1.39 7.30
N PRO A 76 -0.39 1.27 7.97
CA PRO A 76 -1.62 1.85 7.47
C PRO A 76 -1.49 3.38 7.39
N GLN A 77 -2.12 3.97 6.39
CA GLN A 77 -2.41 5.39 6.33
C GLN A 77 -3.26 5.74 7.55
N ARG A 78 -2.74 6.67 8.35
CA ARG A 78 -3.44 7.21 9.51
C ARG A 78 -3.58 8.71 9.34
N PRO A 79 -4.57 9.32 10.00
CA PRO A 79 -4.61 10.76 10.08
C PRO A 79 -3.27 11.33 10.57
N MET A 80 -2.91 12.51 10.05
CA MET A 80 -1.71 13.26 10.38
C MET A 80 -0.38 12.57 10.02
N THR A 81 -0.35 11.73 8.98
CA THR A 81 0.89 11.03 8.55
C THR A 81 1.55 11.59 7.30
N ARG A 82 0.79 12.27 6.43
CA ARG A 82 1.29 12.82 5.17
C ARG A 82 0.75 14.22 4.98
N PHE A 83 1.62 15.12 4.54
CA PHE A 83 1.28 16.52 4.33
C PHE A 83 1.86 17.02 3.01
N ASP A 84 1.17 17.96 2.38
CA ASP A 84 1.74 18.73 1.28
C ASP A 84 2.68 19.83 1.79
N MET A 85 3.33 20.55 0.87
CA MET A 85 4.35 21.54 1.22
C MET A 85 3.78 22.74 1.98
N GLU A 86 2.47 22.99 1.84
CA GLU A 86 1.73 24.02 2.53
C GLU A 86 1.37 23.63 3.96
N GLY A 87 1.45 22.33 4.29
CA GLY A 87 1.14 21.77 5.60
C GLY A 87 -0.29 21.23 5.71
N HIS A 88 -1.01 21.06 4.60
CA HIS A 88 -2.29 20.37 4.60
C HIS A 88 -2.08 18.87 4.64
N GLU A 89 -2.90 18.19 5.41
CA GLU A 89 -2.90 16.73 5.44
C GLU A 89 -3.37 16.17 4.09
N VAL A 90 -2.67 15.17 3.59
CA VAL A 90 -2.97 14.49 2.34
C VAL A 90 -3.33 13.04 2.61
N MET A 91 -4.55 12.66 2.28
CA MET A 91 -5.04 11.28 2.35
C MET A 91 -5.43 10.77 0.98
N TYR A 92 -5.27 9.47 0.76
CA TYR A 92 -5.75 8.80 -0.44
C TYR A 92 -6.80 7.78 -0.06
N THR A 93 -7.93 7.80 -0.74
CA THR A 93 -9.01 6.82 -0.56
C THR A 93 -9.39 6.25 -1.90
N PHE A 94 -10.03 5.07 -1.94
CA PHE A 94 -10.56 4.58 -3.20
C PHE A 94 -11.60 5.53 -3.79
N ASN A 95 -11.65 5.60 -5.12
CA ASN A 95 -12.79 6.18 -5.82
C ASN A 95 -14.04 5.32 -5.59
N GLU A 96 -15.24 5.86 -5.86
CA GLU A 96 -16.51 5.20 -5.58
C GLU A 96 -16.61 3.78 -6.20
N LYS A 97 -16.33 3.67 -7.50
CA LYS A 97 -16.34 2.37 -8.22
C LYS A 97 -15.38 1.36 -7.61
N SER A 98 -14.16 1.77 -7.30
CA SER A 98 -13.14 0.90 -6.72
C SER A 98 -13.51 0.50 -5.28
N ALA A 99 -14.09 1.40 -4.49
CA ALA A 99 -14.59 1.09 -3.15
C ALA A 99 -15.73 0.06 -3.18
N GLU A 100 -16.70 0.24 -4.07
CA GLU A 100 -17.79 -0.72 -4.26
C GLU A 100 -17.29 -2.09 -4.69
N THR A 101 -16.35 -2.13 -5.64
CA THR A 101 -15.80 -3.39 -6.15
C THR A 101 -14.95 -4.09 -5.10
N ALA A 102 -14.11 -3.35 -4.36
CA ALA A 102 -13.37 -3.88 -3.22
C ALA A 102 -14.32 -4.50 -2.19
N GLN A 103 -15.42 -3.80 -1.85
CA GLN A 103 -16.42 -4.31 -0.93
C GLN A 103 -17.06 -5.60 -1.44
N ARG A 104 -17.46 -5.66 -2.72
CA ARG A 104 -18.04 -6.89 -3.32
C ARG A 104 -17.09 -8.07 -3.25
N ILE A 105 -15.80 -7.88 -3.54
CA ILE A 105 -14.80 -8.94 -3.43
C ILE A 105 -14.67 -9.41 -1.97
N LEU A 106 -14.55 -8.48 -1.02
CA LEU A 106 -14.32 -8.78 0.39
C LEU A 106 -15.53 -9.42 1.07
N SER A 107 -16.75 -9.10 0.64
CA SER A 107 -17.99 -9.69 1.16
C SER A 107 -18.52 -10.87 0.34
N GLY A 108 -17.96 -11.14 -0.83
CA GLY A 108 -18.43 -12.17 -1.76
C GLY A 108 -18.13 -13.60 -1.30
N GLU A 109 -18.74 -14.59 -1.95
CA GLU A 109 -18.45 -16.00 -1.66
C GLU A 109 -17.09 -16.46 -2.20
N GLY A 110 -16.61 -15.85 -3.29
CA GLY A 110 -15.36 -16.22 -3.95
C GLY A 110 -14.14 -16.14 -3.04
N ILE A 111 -14.03 -15.10 -2.20
CA ILE A 111 -12.88 -14.90 -1.31
C ILE A 111 -12.70 -16.05 -0.28
N LYS A 112 -13.78 -16.75 0.08
CA LYS A 112 -13.74 -17.83 1.07
C LYS A 112 -12.98 -19.07 0.59
N SER A 113 -12.93 -19.29 -0.72
CA SER A 113 -12.37 -20.52 -1.32
C SER A 113 -11.43 -20.27 -2.51
N THR A 114 -11.17 -19.00 -2.84
CA THR A 114 -10.25 -18.66 -3.92
C THR A 114 -8.84 -19.14 -3.63
N ARG A 115 -8.13 -19.53 -4.68
CA ARG A 115 -6.70 -19.87 -4.63
C ARG A 115 -5.81 -18.62 -4.46
N ILE A 116 -6.34 -17.42 -4.67
CA ILE A 116 -5.62 -16.17 -4.36
C ILE A 116 -5.46 -16.04 -2.85
N ASP A 117 -4.29 -15.61 -2.40
CA ASP A 117 -4.04 -15.36 -0.98
C ASP A 117 -5.02 -14.33 -0.41
N GLN A 118 -5.76 -14.72 0.62
CA GLN A 118 -6.81 -13.87 1.20
C GLN A 118 -6.23 -12.71 2.01
N GLY A 119 -5.01 -12.85 2.53
CA GLY A 119 -4.28 -11.75 3.13
C GLY A 119 -3.88 -10.71 2.08
N PHE A 120 -3.43 -11.16 0.91
CA PHE A 120 -3.16 -10.27 -0.24
C PHE A 120 -4.40 -9.46 -0.64
N LEU A 121 -5.57 -10.11 -0.72
CA LEU A 121 -6.83 -9.44 -1.06
C LEU A 121 -7.20 -8.40 -0.01
N ARG A 122 -7.19 -8.78 1.28
CA ARG A 122 -7.50 -7.84 2.38
C ARG A 122 -6.53 -6.67 2.42
N PHE A 123 -5.26 -6.90 2.15
CA PHE A 123 -4.23 -5.85 2.12
C PHE A 123 -4.40 -4.87 0.96
N ASN A 124 -4.66 -5.38 -0.25
CA ASN A 124 -4.76 -4.53 -1.45
C ASN A 124 -6.12 -3.82 -1.59
N LEU A 125 -7.17 -4.40 -1.01
CA LEU A 125 -8.53 -3.87 -1.03
C LEU A 125 -8.86 -3.07 0.24
N ASP A 126 -7.87 -2.78 1.08
CA ASP A 126 -8.00 -1.87 2.21
C ASP A 126 -7.40 -0.50 1.84
N PRO A 127 -8.22 0.58 1.80
CA PRO A 127 -7.74 1.92 1.49
C PRO A 127 -6.77 2.48 2.55
N ALA A 128 -6.71 1.91 3.76
CA ALA A 128 -5.70 2.27 4.73
C ALA A 128 -4.31 1.76 4.30
N TYR A 129 -4.20 0.60 3.68
CA TYR A 129 -2.89 0.03 3.33
C TYR A 129 -2.48 0.31 1.89
N SER A 130 -3.40 0.16 0.95
CA SER A 130 -3.09 0.18 -0.48
C SER A 130 -3.99 1.11 -1.30
N PRO A 131 -4.24 2.36 -0.87
CA PRO A 131 -5.15 3.23 -1.61
C PRO A 131 -4.63 3.54 -3.01
N MET A 132 -3.32 3.55 -3.22
CA MET A 132 -2.70 3.77 -4.53
C MET A 132 -2.42 2.47 -5.31
N SER A 133 -3.12 1.36 -4.99
CA SER A 133 -2.99 0.10 -5.73
C SER A 133 -3.26 0.31 -7.22
N THR A 134 -2.39 -0.26 -8.07
CA THR A 134 -2.54 -0.23 -9.54
C THR A 134 -3.49 -1.30 -10.05
N LEU A 135 -3.86 -2.28 -9.21
CA LEU A 135 -4.68 -3.42 -9.57
C LEU A 135 -6.01 -3.00 -10.18
N ASN A 136 -6.36 -3.56 -11.34
CA ASN A 136 -7.72 -3.42 -11.84
C ASN A 136 -8.69 -4.27 -11.01
N PHE A 137 -9.49 -3.63 -10.16
CA PHE A 137 -10.38 -4.34 -9.22
C PHE A 137 -11.50 -5.12 -9.92
N ASP A 138 -11.98 -4.65 -11.08
CA ASP A 138 -12.99 -5.40 -11.86
C ASP A 138 -12.40 -6.72 -12.37
N PHE A 139 -11.17 -6.69 -12.90
CA PHE A 139 -10.44 -7.88 -13.32
C PHE A 139 -10.18 -8.81 -12.13
N LEU A 140 -9.70 -8.25 -11.00
CA LEU A 140 -9.43 -9.00 -9.79
C LEU A 140 -10.69 -9.73 -9.28
N GLU A 141 -11.86 -9.09 -9.29
CA GLU A 141 -13.13 -9.72 -8.90
C GLU A 141 -13.42 -10.98 -9.74
N GLN A 142 -13.20 -10.89 -11.06
CA GLN A 142 -13.39 -12.04 -11.96
C GLN A 142 -12.39 -13.16 -11.67
N ILE A 143 -11.12 -12.85 -11.44
CA ILE A 143 -10.10 -13.86 -11.12
C ILE A 143 -10.38 -14.50 -9.76
N VAL A 144 -10.76 -13.72 -8.74
CA VAL A 144 -11.15 -14.24 -7.43
C VAL A 144 -12.25 -15.27 -7.57
N ASN A 145 -13.32 -14.94 -8.30
CA ASN A 145 -14.45 -15.83 -8.52
C ASN A 145 -14.07 -17.07 -9.34
N LYS A 146 -13.35 -16.89 -10.46
CA LYS A 146 -12.93 -17.97 -11.35
C LYS A 146 -12.11 -19.03 -10.64
N PHE A 147 -11.17 -18.60 -9.79
CA PHE A 147 -10.23 -19.47 -9.09
C PHE A 147 -10.69 -19.86 -7.68
N SER A 148 -11.99 -19.71 -7.41
CA SER A 148 -12.68 -20.18 -6.20
C SER A 148 -13.61 -21.35 -6.51
N ALA A 149 -14.29 -21.89 -5.49
CA ALA A 149 -15.34 -22.88 -5.68
C ALA A 149 -16.56 -22.35 -6.46
N VAL A 150 -16.71 -21.01 -6.57
CA VAL A 150 -17.74 -20.40 -7.42
C VAL A 150 -17.49 -20.73 -8.89
N GLY A 151 -16.22 -20.71 -9.33
CA GLY A 151 -15.79 -21.18 -10.64
C GLY A 151 -16.25 -20.36 -11.85
N SER A 152 -16.97 -19.26 -11.64
CA SER A 152 -17.59 -18.46 -12.70
C SER A 152 -16.88 -17.11 -12.91
N THR A 153 -17.08 -16.58 -14.12
CA THR A 153 -16.79 -15.19 -14.50
C THR A 153 -18.00 -14.62 -15.21
N VAL A 154 -17.97 -13.32 -15.48
CA VAL A 154 -18.87 -12.69 -16.45
C VAL A 154 -18.74 -13.35 -17.83
N ALA A 155 -19.85 -13.42 -18.57
CA ALA A 155 -19.95 -14.13 -19.85
C ALA A 155 -19.09 -13.50 -20.96
N ASP A 156 -18.85 -12.20 -20.89
CA ASP A 156 -18.11 -11.38 -21.85
C ASP A 156 -16.69 -11.04 -21.36
N PHE A 157 -16.10 -11.86 -20.47
CA PHE A 157 -14.81 -11.62 -19.85
C PHE A 157 -13.74 -11.17 -20.85
N GLY A 158 -13.56 -11.91 -21.95
CA GLY A 158 -12.61 -11.58 -23.00
C GLY A 158 -12.79 -10.16 -23.55
N ALA A 159 -14.02 -9.84 -23.97
CA ALA A 159 -14.37 -8.55 -24.54
C ALA A 159 -14.08 -7.38 -23.58
N ARG A 160 -14.41 -7.57 -22.29
CA ARG A 160 -14.22 -6.54 -21.25
C ARG A 160 -12.77 -6.22 -20.93
N PHE A 161 -11.87 -7.19 -21.11
CA PHE A 161 -10.46 -7.05 -20.75
C PHE A 161 -9.53 -7.16 -21.97
N THR A 162 -10.01 -6.85 -23.16
CA THR A 162 -9.23 -6.89 -24.42
C THR A 162 -8.07 -5.90 -24.47
N HIS A 163 -8.09 -4.84 -23.66
CA HIS A 163 -7.04 -3.83 -23.63
C HIS A 163 -6.70 -3.46 -22.19
N PHE A 164 -5.41 -3.57 -21.84
CA PHE A 164 -4.91 -3.16 -20.53
C PHE A 164 -4.91 -1.65 -20.38
N GLN A 165 -5.61 -1.14 -19.36
CA GLN A 165 -5.71 0.28 -19.07
C GLN A 165 -4.58 0.73 -18.12
N GLN A 166 -3.44 1.09 -18.69
CA GLN A 166 -2.33 1.63 -17.90
C GLN A 166 -2.70 2.99 -17.29
N GLY A 167 -2.39 3.17 -16.00
CA GLY A 167 -2.59 4.45 -15.30
C GLY A 167 -4.01 4.71 -14.80
N GLN A 168 -4.91 3.73 -14.86
CA GLN A 168 -6.21 3.81 -14.21
C GLN A 168 -6.01 3.97 -12.69
N LYS A 169 -6.48 5.10 -12.14
CA LYS A 169 -6.36 5.39 -10.70
C LYS A 169 -7.54 4.83 -9.95
N ASN A 170 -7.29 3.93 -9.00
CA ASN A 170 -8.32 3.43 -8.09
C ASN A 170 -8.68 4.42 -6.97
N TYR A 171 -8.10 5.62 -6.96
CA TYR A 171 -8.14 6.51 -5.81
C TYR A 171 -8.42 7.96 -6.13
N VAL A 172 -8.88 8.67 -5.10
CA VAL A 172 -9.01 10.12 -5.04
C VAL A 172 -8.06 10.67 -3.98
N LYS A 173 -7.51 11.87 -4.21
CA LYS A 173 -6.68 12.59 -3.25
C LYS A 173 -7.58 13.53 -2.46
N ASN A 174 -7.58 13.40 -1.14
CA ASN A 174 -8.25 14.30 -0.22
C ASN A 174 -7.19 15.17 0.47
N VAL A 175 -7.47 16.47 0.59
CA VAL A 175 -6.59 17.45 1.22
C VAL A 175 -7.36 18.18 2.32
N SER A 176 -6.82 18.24 3.53
CA SER A 176 -7.47 18.93 4.65
C SER A 176 -7.57 20.43 4.40
N LYS A 177 -8.57 21.09 5.00
CA LYS A 177 -8.65 22.55 4.99
C LYS A 177 -7.69 23.15 6.01
N GLU A 178 -7.47 22.42 7.09
CA GLU A 178 -6.54 22.75 8.16
C GLU A 178 -5.10 22.75 7.63
N VAL A 179 -4.33 23.73 8.09
CA VAL A 179 -2.88 23.82 7.87
C VAL A 179 -2.20 23.53 9.18
N TYR A 180 -1.35 22.52 9.18
CA TYR A 180 -0.58 22.10 10.34
C TYR A 180 0.83 22.71 10.25
N ASP A 181 1.31 23.26 11.36
CA ASP A 181 2.69 23.74 11.45
C ASP A 181 3.62 22.56 11.75
N ILE A 182 4.26 22.05 10.69
CA ILE A 182 5.11 20.86 10.77
C ILE A 182 6.58 21.27 10.73
N PRO A 183 7.33 21.03 11.82
CA PRO A 183 8.75 21.34 11.87
C PRO A 183 9.51 20.67 10.71
N GLY A 184 10.15 21.47 9.87
CA GLY A 184 10.98 21.00 8.75
C GLY A 184 10.32 21.08 7.36
N LEU A 185 8.99 21.17 7.26
CA LEU A 185 8.29 21.30 5.96
C LEU A 185 8.39 22.72 5.37
N ARG A 186 8.32 23.74 6.21
CA ARG A 186 8.35 25.16 5.82
C ARG A 186 9.76 25.74 5.59
N ARG A 187 10.81 24.98 5.91
CA ARG A 187 12.21 25.47 5.90
C ARG A 187 12.76 25.74 4.49
N GLY A 188 11.99 25.45 3.43
CA GLY A 188 12.37 25.71 2.05
C GLY A 188 11.79 27.00 1.42
N ARG A 189 10.95 27.77 2.14
CA ARG A 189 10.32 28.99 1.59
C ARG A 189 10.96 30.29 2.11
N ASP A 190 11.58 30.26 3.29
CA ASP A 190 12.36 31.41 3.76
C ASP A 190 13.76 31.31 3.14
N GLY A 191 13.96 32.03 2.04
CA GLY A 191 15.26 32.25 1.44
C GLY A 191 16.20 32.95 2.42
N ALA A 192 16.86 32.17 3.28
CA ALA A 192 18.11 32.58 3.87
C ALA A 192 19.21 32.14 2.90
N GLU A 193 19.80 33.12 2.22
CA GLU A 193 21.04 32.93 1.47
C GLU A 193 22.05 32.11 2.30
N PRO A 194 22.76 31.15 1.69
CA PRO A 194 23.84 30.46 2.39
C PRO A 194 24.96 31.49 2.61
N ASN A 195 24.98 32.09 3.80
CA ASN A 195 26.06 32.98 4.19
C ASN A 195 27.34 32.14 4.25
N HIS A 196 28.17 32.30 3.23
CA HIS A 196 29.34 31.51 2.93
C HIS A 196 30.53 31.92 3.81
N ASP A 197 30.32 32.09 5.12
CA ASP A 197 31.40 32.46 6.03
C ASP A 197 31.10 31.95 7.44
N GLN A 198 31.48 30.69 7.68
CA GLN A 198 32.07 30.23 8.95
C GLN A 198 32.57 28.80 8.81
N ARG A 199 33.65 28.64 8.03
CA ARG A 199 34.51 27.47 8.11
C ARG A 199 35.85 27.88 8.71
N ALA A 200 35.92 27.98 10.04
CA ALA A 200 37.16 27.71 10.77
C ALA A 200 36.92 27.69 12.29
N LYS A 201 37.44 26.63 12.93
CA LYS A 201 37.68 26.44 14.37
C LYS A 201 36.50 25.92 15.21
N LYS A 202 36.36 24.59 15.24
CA LYS A 202 36.88 23.78 16.37
C LYS A 202 36.80 22.29 16.03
N ALA A 203 37.97 21.67 15.88
CA ALA A 203 38.12 20.23 16.01
C ALA A 203 38.24 19.90 17.50
N GLY A 204 37.51 18.88 17.96
CA GLY A 204 37.73 18.29 19.28
C GLY A 204 36.51 17.56 19.88
N SER A 205 36.62 16.24 19.97
CA SER A 205 35.92 15.32 20.89
C SER A 205 34.55 14.76 20.51
N ALA A 206 34.50 13.43 20.42
CA ALA A 206 33.32 12.58 20.33
C ALA A 206 32.60 12.45 21.70
N ALA A 207 31.27 12.28 21.69
CA ALA A 207 30.45 11.38 22.53
C ALA A 207 28.96 11.78 22.57
N GLY A 208 28.06 10.82 22.32
CA GLY A 208 26.69 10.77 22.87
C GLY A 208 25.62 11.69 22.26
N ALA A 209 25.03 11.31 21.13
CA ALA A 209 23.79 11.93 20.64
C ALA A 209 22.57 11.36 21.39
N ASN A 210 22.16 12.03 22.47
CA ASN A 210 20.83 11.83 23.05
C ASN A 210 19.78 12.34 22.04
N ALA A 211 18.80 11.49 21.70
CA ALA A 211 17.61 11.91 20.97
C ALA A 211 16.89 13.04 21.74
N PRO A 212 16.37 14.09 21.09
CA PRO A 212 15.78 15.22 21.81
C PRO A 212 14.48 14.77 22.49
N GLN A 213 14.47 14.76 23.82
CA GLN A 213 13.26 14.56 24.64
C GLN A 213 12.14 15.54 24.26
N ASP A 214 12.46 16.67 23.61
CA ASP A 214 11.52 17.67 23.12
C ASP A 214 10.52 17.15 22.08
N LEU A 215 10.93 16.24 21.16
CA LEU A 215 10.03 15.75 20.11
C LEU A 215 8.91 14.88 20.68
N ALA A 216 9.26 13.98 21.61
CA ALA A 216 8.29 13.14 22.30
C ALA A 216 7.34 13.97 23.19
N THR A 217 7.86 15.02 23.81
CA THR A 217 7.08 15.95 24.65
C THR A 217 6.09 16.75 23.81
N THR A 218 6.50 17.19 22.61
CA THR A 218 5.67 17.98 21.69
C THR A 218 4.54 17.14 21.09
N LEU A 219 4.83 15.92 20.61
CA LEU A 219 3.82 15.03 20.04
C LEU A 219 2.75 14.66 21.07
N ARG A 220 3.16 14.39 22.32
CA ARG A 220 2.26 14.06 23.44
C ARG A 220 1.30 15.22 23.77
N GLN A 221 1.80 16.46 23.74
CA GLN A 221 0.99 17.65 23.99
C GLN A 221 -0.04 17.91 22.88
N ILE A 222 0.34 17.65 21.62
CA ILE A 222 -0.56 17.79 20.47
C ILE A 222 -1.69 16.74 20.55
N ILE A 223 -1.36 15.49 20.85
CA ILE A 223 -2.35 14.40 21.02
C ILE A 223 -3.29 14.70 22.20
N GLN A 224 -2.77 15.21 23.32
CA GLN A 224 -3.60 15.58 24.47
C GLN A 224 -4.58 16.71 24.17
N LYS A 225 -4.13 17.76 23.46
CA LYS A 225 -5.02 18.86 23.04
C LYS A 225 -6.12 18.38 22.09
N TYR A 226 -5.82 17.45 21.20
CA TYR A 226 -6.80 16.86 20.29
C TYR A 226 -7.86 16.06 21.06
N LEU A 227 -7.46 15.18 21.99
CA LEU A 227 -8.36 14.38 22.82
C LEU A 227 -9.27 15.22 23.72
N GLN A 228 -8.77 16.33 24.26
CA GLN A 228 -9.58 17.27 25.06
C GLN A 228 -10.64 17.99 24.23
N LYS A 229 -10.40 18.20 22.92
CA LYS A 229 -11.29 18.95 22.04
C LYS A 229 -12.34 18.07 21.34
N SER A 230 -12.05 16.78 21.15
CA SER A 230 -12.93 15.84 20.43
C SER A 230 -13.96 15.14 21.31
N GLY A 231 -13.93 15.31 22.64
CA GLY A 231 -14.86 14.64 23.56
C GLY A 231 -14.79 13.11 23.55
N LEU A 232 -13.73 12.55 22.94
CA LEU A 232 -13.50 11.11 22.88
C LEU A 232 -12.86 10.66 24.20
N PRO A 233 -13.42 9.65 24.89
CA PRO A 233 -12.86 9.20 26.15
C PRO A 233 -11.44 8.70 25.92
N THR A 234 -10.55 9.11 26.81
CA THR A 234 -9.15 8.68 26.69
C THR A 234 -9.04 7.16 26.89
N LEU A 235 -7.96 6.55 26.41
CA LEU A 235 -7.69 5.12 26.57
C LEU A 235 -7.70 4.70 28.06
N PHE A 236 -7.34 5.62 28.96
CA PHE A 236 -7.37 5.45 30.41
C PHE A 236 -8.81 5.43 30.97
N GLU A 237 -9.71 6.27 30.45
CA GLU A 237 -11.14 6.27 30.83
C GLU A 237 -11.88 5.05 30.28
N THR A 238 -11.47 4.58 29.10
CA THR A 238 -12.01 3.36 28.50
C THR A 238 -11.62 2.15 29.35
N LEU A 239 -10.36 2.07 29.79
CA LEU A 239 -9.87 1.01 30.68
C LEU A 239 -10.54 1.02 32.07
N MET A 240 -10.82 2.20 32.64
CA MET A 240 -11.53 2.31 33.92
C MET A 240 -13.02 1.93 33.84
N ARG A 241 -13.65 2.03 32.66
CA ARG A 241 -15.04 1.55 32.44
C ARG A 241 -15.15 0.03 32.36
N PHE A 242 -14.08 -0.67 32.00
CA PHE A 242 -14.03 -2.13 31.96
C PHE A 242 -13.64 -2.79 33.30
N ARG A 243 -13.44 -1.97 34.34
CA ARG A 243 -13.14 -2.44 35.70
C ARG A 243 -14.29 -2.06 36.66
N ARG A 244 -15.47 -2.57 36.39
CA ARG A 244 -16.59 -2.70 37.34
C ARG A 244 -17.27 -4.03 37.13
#